data_AF-A0AA85KHE6-F1
#
_entry.id   AF-A0AA85KHE6-F1
#
_cell.length_a   1.000
_cell.length_b   1.000
_cell.length_c   1.000
_cell.angle_alpha   90.00
_cell.angle_beta   90.00
_cell.angle_gamma   90.00
#
_symmetry.space_group_name_H-M   'P 1'
#
loop_
_entity.id
_entity.type
_entity.pdbx_description
1 polymer ?
#
loop_
_entity_poly.entity_id
_entity_poly.type
_entity_poly.pdbx_seq_one_letter_code
_entity_poly.pdbx_strand_id
1 'polypeptide(L)'
;MNYIYRAIGSKTIPFSGLKLLHFDSHPDLGIPDVDCSEILRDPQQLMKKVSIENWITPMIYAGHIDHVIWMHPTWSRQLLNRKPTCYSIGEDLCTKRLVVGIPESYFYNDGVFCMEEDISSPVKFGLTVAPIHETNTLCRVCTDIICVLLNQSFILDIDLDTFSTQNPFSTKFTEEQFEIIDRLYTPPPPLTLCLSPKDLEDPAVILAHGMSCAHVLNAARKRQLARLSQWVSCWERGEMPSSENFLLFPCELVDFARLILSLTDQNFGPVVLQAVRKTLDCAKKQIALNKNPPLISLASDDKAIQDALSKLTNEMNTNPTASPPEDQKFSEDKNSSVLSDYTSFIPMKRRSSSPCDAHTDSKSKLRLSESPVMTNCDECPSETENQRQSTNCSVYSMEVDGDSCNRIDLNENRSLKVILTKLETSSTTYRLSNGEDNPNVQLDDDPSISNEQNDQSLSFMHYMWSGCADQKNNPLPHYVSNSSEQNELREQMEGLLNRLHNPCMITIARSAYDGYTPSHQVSNIQLGLLQMLDRVYGRNLLSVTLDYEKCEVSKKFGLKCVNDFKS
;
A
#
# COMPACT_ATOMS: atom_id res chain seq x y z
N MET A 1 4.12 13.35 6.76
CA MET A 1 2.99 14.23 6.35
C MET A 1 2.78 15.55 7.16
N ASN A 2 2.23 15.54 8.40
CA ASN A 2 1.65 16.72 9.11
C ASN A 2 2.46 18.03 9.09
N TYR A 3 3.77 17.95 9.34
CA TYR A 3 4.66 19.12 9.33
C TYR A 3 4.87 19.74 7.95
N ILE A 4 4.76 18.94 6.88
CA ILE A 4 4.94 19.38 5.49
C ILE A 4 3.77 20.29 5.10
N TYR A 5 2.53 19.90 5.41
CA TYR A 5 1.34 20.74 5.19
C TYR A 5 1.41 22.07 5.94
N ARG A 6 1.96 22.08 7.17
CA ARG A 6 2.21 23.34 7.89
C ARG A 6 3.24 24.20 7.18
N ALA A 7 4.33 23.62 6.67
CA ALA A 7 5.37 24.32 5.92
C ALA A 7 4.88 24.89 4.57
N ILE A 8 3.96 24.18 3.90
CA ILE A 8 3.24 24.67 2.70
C ILE A 8 2.33 25.84 3.09
N GLY A 9 1.51 25.69 4.14
CA GLY A 9 0.60 26.74 4.62
C GLY A 9 1.32 28.02 5.07
N SER A 10 2.48 27.90 5.71
CA SER A 10 3.35 29.03 6.07
C SER A 10 4.24 29.53 4.92
N LYS A 11 4.13 28.93 3.71
CA LYS A 11 4.92 29.27 2.50
C LYS A 11 6.44 29.18 2.70
N THR A 12 6.89 28.38 3.65
CA THR A 12 8.33 28.13 3.90
C THR A 12 8.91 27.13 2.90
N ILE A 13 8.06 26.27 2.34
CA ILE A 13 8.35 25.44 1.17
C ILE A 13 7.28 25.69 0.07
N PRO A 14 7.57 25.41 -1.22
CA PRO A 14 6.60 25.56 -2.30
C PRO A 14 5.30 24.78 -2.11
N PHE A 15 4.21 25.25 -2.71
CA PHE A 15 2.90 24.59 -2.69
C PHE A 15 2.81 23.37 -3.62
N SER A 16 3.60 23.36 -4.69
CA SER A 16 3.56 22.35 -5.76
C SER A 16 4.94 22.24 -6.42
N GLY A 17 5.19 21.13 -7.12
CA GLY A 17 6.49 20.88 -7.77
C GLY A 17 7.59 20.46 -6.79
N LEU A 18 7.22 19.94 -5.62
CA LEU A 18 8.16 19.37 -4.67
C LEU A 18 8.62 18.00 -5.17
N LYS A 19 9.94 17.77 -5.16
CA LYS A 19 10.49 16.42 -5.27
C LYS A 19 10.57 15.79 -3.88
N LEU A 20 10.37 14.49 -3.78
CA LEU A 20 10.62 13.72 -2.56
C LEU A 20 11.81 12.80 -2.80
N LEU A 21 12.88 12.94 -2.02
CA LEU A 21 13.98 11.99 -1.94
C LEU A 21 13.82 11.20 -0.65
N HIS A 22 13.36 9.96 -0.76
CA HIS A 22 12.93 9.12 0.34
C HIS A 22 13.84 7.88 0.43
N PHE A 23 14.44 7.70 1.60
CA PHE A 23 15.28 6.56 1.96
C PHE A 23 14.53 5.72 2.99
N ASP A 24 14.19 4.48 2.62
CA ASP A 24 13.34 3.58 3.42
C ASP A 24 13.58 2.11 2.97
N SER A 25 13.40 1.13 3.86
CA SER A 25 13.26 -0.28 3.48
C SER A 25 11.94 -0.57 2.74
N HIS A 26 10.92 0.25 2.90
CA HIS A 26 9.60 0.15 2.28
C HIS A 26 9.37 1.31 1.30
N PRO A 27 8.35 1.28 0.42
CA PRO A 27 8.16 2.37 -0.57
C PRO A 27 7.31 3.57 -0.09
N ASP A 28 6.56 3.44 1.01
CA ASP A 28 5.49 4.36 1.48
C ASP A 28 4.49 4.87 0.41
N LEU A 29 4.37 4.12 -0.70
CA LEU A 29 3.50 4.40 -1.85
C LEU A 29 2.17 3.65 -1.79
N GLY A 30 1.76 3.16 -0.63
CA GLY A 30 0.43 2.58 -0.42
C GLY A 30 -0.68 3.57 -0.74
N ILE A 31 -1.88 3.05 -1.00
CA ILE A 31 -3.06 3.85 -1.35
C ILE A 31 -4.04 3.77 -0.17
N PRO A 32 -4.34 4.88 0.52
CA PRO A 32 -5.24 4.86 1.68
C PRO A 32 -6.71 4.74 1.23
N ASP A 33 -7.53 4.03 2.01
CA ASP A 33 -8.97 3.85 1.75
C ASP A 33 -9.79 5.12 2.10
N VAL A 34 -9.61 6.15 1.29
CA VAL A 34 -10.26 7.46 1.41
C VAL A 34 -10.82 7.92 0.07
N ASP A 35 -11.88 8.72 0.10
CA ASP A 35 -12.41 9.34 -1.11
C ASP A 35 -11.45 10.44 -1.60
N CYS A 36 -11.24 10.51 -2.91
CA CYS A 36 -10.44 11.58 -3.54
C CYS A 36 -10.89 12.99 -3.12
N SER A 37 -12.20 13.16 -2.87
CA SER A 37 -12.75 14.44 -2.43
C SER A 37 -12.41 14.83 -0.98
N GLU A 38 -12.02 13.90 -0.11
CA GLU A 38 -11.51 14.21 1.23
C GLU A 38 -10.07 14.75 1.15
N ILE A 39 -9.21 14.09 0.36
CA ILE A 39 -7.78 14.45 0.19
C ILE A 39 -7.61 15.93 -0.15
N LEU A 40 -8.46 16.43 -1.06
CA LEU A 40 -8.39 17.79 -1.59
C LEU A 40 -9.09 18.85 -0.72
N ARG A 41 -9.91 18.45 0.27
CA ARG A 41 -10.78 19.36 1.03
C ARG A 41 -10.41 19.48 2.50
N ASP A 42 -10.07 18.38 3.16
CA ASP A 42 -9.83 18.37 4.61
C ASP A 42 -8.53 17.61 4.96
N PRO A 43 -7.38 18.29 4.90
CA PRO A 43 -6.12 17.74 5.37
C PRO A 43 -6.14 17.33 6.85
N GLN A 44 -7.02 17.88 7.70
CA GLN A 44 -7.06 17.51 9.12
C GLN A 44 -7.81 16.19 9.36
N GLN A 45 -8.81 15.87 8.53
CA GLN A 45 -9.43 14.54 8.49
C GLN A 45 -8.52 13.52 7.82
N LEU A 46 -7.87 13.88 6.71
CA LEU A 46 -6.92 13.03 5.98
C LEU A 46 -5.80 12.51 6.91
N MET A 47 -5.22 13.38 7.74
CA MET A 47 -4.16 13.06 8.71
C MET A 47 -4.57 12.10 9.84
N LYS A 48 -5.85 11.69 9.90
CA LYS A 48 -6.35 10.65 10.83
C LYS A 48 -6.59 9.30 10.14
N LYS A 49 -6.63 9.29 8.80
CA LYS A 49 -6.95 8.11 7.96
C LYS A 49 -5.73 7.56 7.22
N VAL A 50 -4.73 8.39 6.93
CA VAL A 50 -3.43 7.92 6.45
C VAL A 50 -2.63 7.28 7.57
N SER A 51 -1.81 6.31 7.21
CA SER A 51 -0.81 5.67 8.06
C SER A 51 0.60 6.00 7.54
N ILE A 52 1.60 5.26 8.00
CA ILE A 52 2.97 5.39 7.53
C ILE A 52 3.09 4.87 6.10
N GLU A 53 2.56 3.68 5.80
CA GLU A 53 2.74 3.03 4.50
C GLU A 53 2.10 3.75 3.27
N ASN A 54 1.34 4.83 3.48
CA ASN A 54 0.47 5.43 2.46
C ASN A 54 0.33 6.96 2.49
N TRP A 55 1.13 7.72 3.27
CA TRP A 55 0.98 9.18 3.33
C TRP A 55 1.52 9.92 2.09
N ILE A 56 2.36 9.29 1.27
CA ILE A 56 2.97 9.92 0.08
C ILE A 56 1.91 10.11 -1.01
N THR A 57 1.08 9.09 -1.29
CA THR A 57 0.19 9.11 -2.46
C THR A 57 -0.90 10.19 -2.43
N PRO A 58 -1.50 10.58 -1.28
CA PRO A 58 -2.36 11.75 -1.21
C PRO A 58 -1.63 13.07 -1.47
N MET A 59 -0.34 13.18 -1.14
CA MET A 59 0.47 14.37 -1.43
C MET A 59 0.81 14.50 -2.92
N ILE A 60 0.92 13.38 -3.63
CA ILE A 60 1.01 13.37 -5.10
C ILE A 60 -0.32 13.83 -5.70
N TYR A 61 -1.44 13.22 -5.29
CA TYR A 61 -2.77 13.55 -5.81
C TYR A 61 -3.21 15.00 -5.51
N ALA A 62 -2.80 15.56 -4.37
CA ALA A 62 -2.99 16.98 -4.06
C ALA A 62 -2.10 17.94 -4.89
N GLY A 63 -1.22 17.43 -5.75
CA GLY A 63 -0.31 18.23 -6.60
C GLY A 63 0.85 18.86 -5.84
N HIS A 64 1.10 18.47 -4.59
CA HIS A 64 2.22 18.98 -3.80
C HIS A 64 3.54 18.35 -4.27
N ILE A 65 3.57 17.02 -4.37
CA ILE A 65 4.73 16.24 -4.84
C ILE A 65 4.50 15.85 -6.30
N ASP A 66 5.43 16.21 -7.18
CA ASP A 66 5.38 15.85 -8.62
C ASP A 66 6.45 14.83 -9.03
N HIS A 67 7.36 14.46 -8.13
CA HIS A 67 8.31 13.36 -8.34
C HIS A 67 8.71 12.68 -7.03
N VAL A 68 8.67 11.35 -6.98
CA VAL A 68 9.20 10.52 -5.87
C VAL A 68 10.45 9.77 -6.32
N ILE A 69 11.51 9.87 -5.54
CA ILE A 69 12.77 9.14 -5.71
C ILE A 69 12.94 8.24 -4.49
N TRP A 70 12.65 6.95 -4.65
CA TRP A 70 12.86 5.95 -3.61
C TRP A 70 14.26 5.34 -3.72
N MET A 71 15.05 5.50 -2.66
CA MET A 71 16.41 5.01 -2.50
C MET A 71 16.42 3.85 -1.49
N HIS A 72 16.39 2.62 -1.99
CA HIS A 72 16.11 1.44 -1.17
C HIS A 72 17.37 0.60 -0.85
N PRO A 73 17.48 -0.06 0.31
CA PRO A 73 18.57 -1.00 0.60
C PRO A 73 18.42 -2.32 -0.19
N THR A 74 19.49 -3.13 -0.26
CA THR A 74 19.59 -4.30 -1.17
C THR A 74 18.69 -5.49 -0.83
N TRP A 75 18.14 -5.51 0.39
CA TRP A 75 17.12 -6.46 0.84
C TRP A 75 15.70 -6.07 0.37
N SER A 76 15.44 -4.80 0.08
CA SER A 76 14.14 -4.31 -0.36
C SER A 76 13.91 -4.55 -1.86
N ARG A 77 12.75 -5.12 -2.19
CA ARG A 77 12.40 -5.57 -3.56
C ARG A 77 10.94 -5.35 -3.94
N GLN A 78 10.21 -4.53 -3.17
CA GLN A 78 8.77 -4.32 -3.32
C GLN A 78 8.38 -3.61 -4.64
N LEU A 79 9.29 -2.80 -5.22
CA LEU A 79 9.15 -2.23 -6.56
C LEU A 79 10.40 -2.51 -7.39
N LEU A 80 10.26 -2.57 -8.71
CA LEU A 80 11.37 -2.74 -9.64
C LEU A 80 12.19 -1.45 -9.79
N ASN A 81 13.50 -1.59 -9.91
CA ASN A 81 14.41 -0.46 -10.16
C ASN A 81 14.14 0.20 -11.53
N ARG A 82 14.04 1.53 -11.55
CA ARG A 82 13.74 2.31 -12.76
C ARG A 82 14.37 3.71 -12.78
N LYS A 83 14.72 4.13 -14.00
CA LYS A 83 14.96 5.53 -14.35
C LYS A 83 13.71 6.39 -14.11
N PRO A 84 13.85 7.72 -13.98
CA PRO A 84 12.74 8.69 -14.04
C PRO A 84 11.67 8.32 -15.06
N THR A 85 10.51 7.86 -14.58
CA THR A 85 9.38 7.37 -15.39
C THR A 85 8.11 8.08 -14.93
N CYS A 86 7.29 8.55 -15.87
CA CYS A 86 6.05 9.27 -15.56
C CYS A 86 4.86 8.31 -15.46
N TYR A 87 4.04 8.47 -14.42
CA TYR A 87 2.83 7.70 -14.15
C TYR A 87 1.66 8.62 -13.81
N SER A 88 0.47 8.03 -13.69
CA SER A 88 -0.78 8.72 -13.35
C SER A 88 -1.33 8.24 -12.01
N ILE A 89 -1.88 9.14 -11.21
CA ILE A 89 -2.69 8.84 -10.02
C ILE A 89 -3.99 9.65 -10.10
N GLY A 90 -5.12 9.10 -9.65
CA GLY A 90 -6.39 9.84 -9.70
C GLY A 90 -7.59 9.10 -9.13
N GLU A 91 -8.78 9.57 -9.47
CA GLU A 91 -10.06 9.05 -8.96
C GLU A 91 -10.58 7.94 -9.89
N ASP A 92 -10.78 6.73 -9.36
CA ASP A 92 -11.39 5.60 -10.09
C ASP A 92 -12.80 5.99 -10.57
N LEU A 93 -13.07 5.85 -11.87
CA LEU A 93 -14.34 6.25 -12.47
C LEU A 93 -15.56 5.62 -11.79
N CYS A 94 -15.42 4.37 -11.31
CA CYS A 94 -16.49 3.58 -10.72
C CYS A 94 -16.59 3.75 -9.21
N THR A 95 -15.47 3.68 -8.48
CA THR A 95 -15.46 3.57 -7.01
C THR A 95 -15.19 4.86 -6.24
N LYS A 96 -14.71 5.92 -6.91
CA LYS A 96 -14.38 7.23 -6.31
C LYS A 96 -13.24 7.22 -5.26
N ARG A 97 -12.58 6.08 -5.11
CA ARG A 97 -11.32 5.92 -4.38
C ARG A 97 -10.13 6.35 -5.22
N LEU A 98 -9.02 6.61 -4.54
CA LEU A 98 -7.73 6.87 -5.16
C LEU A 98 -7.18 5.59 -5.81
N VAL A 99 -6.61 5.70 -7.02
CA VAL A 99 -5.98 4.60 -7.76
C VAL A 99 -4.77 5.10 -8.58
N VAL A 100 -3.87 4.19 -8.94
CA VAL A 100 -2.58 4.51 -9.58
C VAL A 100 -2.28 3.63 -10.80
N GLY A 101 -1.72 4.25 -11.85
CA GLY A 101 -1.39 3.62 -13.13
C GLY A 101 0.00 2.96 -13.19
N ILE A 102 0.50 2.41 -12.09
CA ILE A 102 1.79 1.69 -12.07
C ILE A 102 1.52 0.17 -12.15
N PRO A 103 1.90 -0.52 -13.25
CA PRO A 103 1.51 -1.92 -13.50
C PRO A 103 2.42 -2.93 -12.77
N GLU A 104 2.43 -2.89 -11.43
CA GLU A 104 3.28 -3.74 -10.59
C GLU A 104 2.52 -4.42 -9.44
N SER A 105 3.10 -5.52 -8.97
CA SER A 105 2.59 -6.35 -7.87
C SER A 105 2.23 -5.53 -6.63
N TYR A 106 3.07 -4.58 -6.23
CA TYR A 106 2.80 -3.68 -5.10
C TYR A 106 1.45 -2.94 -5.20
N PHE A 107 0.96 -2.65 -6.41
CA PHE A 107 -0.31 -1.94 -6.62
C PHE A 107 -1.46 -2.88 -7.05
N TYR A 108 -1.20 -3.87 -7.91
CA TYR A 108 -2.25 -4.82 -8.33
C TYR A 108 -2.53 -5.94 -7.32
N ASN A 109 -1.62 -6.24 -6.38
CA ASN A 109 -1.87 -7.16 -5.27
C ASN A 109 -2.64 -6.50 -4.11
N ASP A 110 -2.73 -5.19 -4.07
CA ASP A 110 -3.62 -4.46 -3.14
C ASP A 110 -4.95 -4.08 -3.81
N GLY A 111 -5.10 -4.32 -5.12
CA GLY A 111 -6.30 -4.01 -5.86
C GLY A 111 -6.47 -2.53 -6.20
N VAL A 112 -5.38 -1.75 -6.19
CA VAL A 112 -5.39 -0.27 -6.35
C VAL A 112 -4.77 0.21 -7.67
N PHE A 113 -4.39 -0.73 -8.54
CA PHE A 113 -4.01 -0.42 -9.92
C PHE A 113 -5.25 0.00 -10.76
N CYS A 114 -5.08 0.92 -11.70
CA CYS A 114 -6.10 1.25 -12.70
C CYS A 114 -5.46 1.67 -14.03
N MET A 115 -6.17 1.46 -15.15
CA MET A 115 -5.71 1.91 -16.47
C MET A 115 -5.91 3.42 -16.62
N GLU A 116 -5.12 4.09 -17.46
CA GLU A 116 -5.19 5.57 -17.54
C GLU A 116 -6.52 6.06 -18.13
N GLU A 117 -7.13 5.29 -19.03
CA GLU A 117 -8.49 5.54 -19.54
C GLU A 117 -9.59 5.40 -18.47
N ASP A 118 -9.34 4.66 -17.39
CA ASP A 118 -10.29 4.41 -16.29
C ASP A 118 -10.09 5.40 -15.11
N ILE A 119 -9.07 6.27 -15.17
CA ILE A 119 -8.77 7.29 -14.15
C ILE A 119 -9.41 8.62 -14.52
N SER A 120 -10.29 9.12 -13.66
CA SER A 120 -10.80 10.49 -13.73
C SER A 120 -9.88 11.47 -13.02
N SER A 121 -9.72 12.66 -13.62
CA SER A 121 -8.79 13.72 -13.17
C SER A 121 -7.35 13.22 -12.90
N PRO A 122 -6.68 12.58 -13.87
CA PRO A 122 -5.35 12.00 -13.67
C PRO A 122 -4.29 13.08 -13.41
N VAL A 123 -3.63 12.98 -12.27
CA VAL A 123 -2.45 13.77 -11.89
C VAL A 123 -1.20 13.00 -12.33
N LYS A 124 -0.34 13.67 -13.10
CA LYS A 124 0.93 13.11 -13.59
C LYS A 124 2.05 13.34 -12.57
N PHE A 125 2.85 12.31 -12.31
CA PHE A 125 4.02 12.38 -11.43
C PHE A 125 5.15 11.49 -11.91
N GLY A 126 6.38 11.85 -11.56
CA GLY A 126 7.55 11.01 -11.80
C GLY A 126 7.83 10.03 -10.66
N LEU A 127 8.27 8.82 -11.01
CA LEU A 127 8.81 7.84 -10.08
C LEU A 127 10.23 7.44 -10.51
N THR A 128 11.13 7.39 -9.55
CA THR A 128 12.47 6.81 -9.67
C THR A 128 12.66 5.82 -8.53
N VAL A 129 13.16 4.64 -8.86
CA VAL A 129 13.45 3.57 -7.89
C VAL A 129 14.87 3.13 -8.13
N ALA A 130 15.71 3.23 -7.09
CA ALA A 130 17.13 2.99 -7.16
C ALA A 130 17.62 2.29 -5.88
N PRO A 131 18.63 1.41 -5.95
CA PRO A 131 19.26 0.90 -4.74
C PRO A 131 20.18 1.98 -4.16
N ILE A 132 20.30 2.02 -2.83
CA ILE A 132 21.43 2.67 -2.15
C ILE A 132 22.70 1.90 -2.53
N HIS A 133 23.72 2.61 -3.00
CA HIS A 133 24.99 2.02 -3.42
C HIS A 133 26.12 3.06 -3.38
N GLU A 134 27.38 2.60 -3.47
CA GLU A 134 28.55 3.48 -3.55
C GLU A 134 28.46 4.50 -4.68
N THR A 135 28.54 5.79 -4.34
CA THR A 135 28.44 6.86 -5.33
C THR A 135 29.74 7.04 -6.12
N ASN A 136 29.93 6.28 -7.18
CA ASN A 136 30.86 6.68 -8.25
C ASN A 136 30.32 7.98 -8.93
N THR A 137 31.17 8.89 -9.41
CA THR A 137 30.73 10.11 -10.11
C THR A 137 30.16 9.84 -11.51
N LEU A 138 30.44 8.66 -12.08
CA LEU A 138 30.00 8.24 -13.43
C LEU A 138 28.83 7.24 -13.40
N CYS A 139 28.20 7.06 -12.24
CA CYS A 139 27.04 6.20 -12.05
C CYS A 139 25.79 6.80 -12.73
N ARG A 140 25.17 6.05 -13.66
CA ARG A 140 24.00 6.52 -14.43
C ARG A 140 22.80 6.88 -13.53
N VAL A 141 22.52 6.03 -12.54
CA VAL A 141 21.43 6.22 -11.56
C VAL A 141 21.60 7.54 -10.79
N CYS A 142 22.82 7.80 -10.35
CA CYS A 142 23.23 9.02 -9.68
C CYS A 142 23.04 10.25 -10.58
N THR A 143 23.43 10.16 -11.87
CA THR A 143 23.14 11.21 -12.85
C THR A 143 21.64 11.43 -13.02
N ASP A 144 20.83 10.37 -13.14
CA ASP A 144 19.37 10.48 -13.28
C ASP A 144 18.73 11.19 -12.08
N ILE A 145 19.11 10.81 -10.85
CA ILE A 145 18.64 11.42 -9.59
C ILE A 145 19.03 12.89 -9.50
N ILE A 146 20.31 13.21 -9.78
CA ILE A 146 20.80 14.59 -9.78
C ILE A 146 20.03 15.41 -10.82
N CYS A 147 19.77 14.88 -12.02
CA CYS A 147 19.00 15.58 -13.06
C CYS A 147 17.53 15.86 -12.66
N VAL A 148 16.88 14.98 -11.88
CA VAL A 148 15.52 15.24 -11.35
C VAL A 148 15.52 16.32 -10.27
N LEU A 149 16.54 16.33 -9.42
CA LEU A 149 16.62 17.24 -8.27
C LEU A 149 17.21 18.61 -8.62
N LEU A 150 18.05 18.73 -9.66
CA LEU A 150 18.86 19.92 -9.94
C LEU A 150 18.04 21.22 -9.98
N ASN A 151 18.37 22.14 -9.07
CA ASN A 151 17.68 23.42 -8.86
C ASN A 151 16.18 23.34 -8.49
N GLN A 152 15.67 22.15 -8.15
CA GLN A 152 14.29 21.92 -7.70
C GLN A 152 14.21 21.98 -6.16
N SER A 153 13.05 22.37 -5.63
CA SER A 153 12.79 22.23 -4.20
C SER A 153 12.44 20.78 -3.87
N PHE A 154 13.18 20.17 -2.94
CA PHE A 154 12.93 18.79 -2.53
C PHE A 154 12.88 18.62 -1.01
N ILE A 155 12.10 17.63 -0.57
CA ILE A 155 12.11 17.13 0.80
C ILE A 155 13.06 15.94 0.84
N LEU A 156 13.94 15.89 1.83
CA LEU A 156 14.73 14.71 2.17
C LEU A 156 14.01 13.98 3.31
N ASP A 157 13.71 12.71 3.10
CA ASP A 157 12.94 11.88 4.02
C ASP A 157 13.68 10.57 4.25
N ILE A 158 13.79 10.14 5.52
CA ILE A 158 14.67 9.04 5.93
C ILE A 158 14.04 8.23 7.06
N ASP A 159 13.64 7.00 6.76
CA ASP A 159 13.22 6.02 7.75
C ASP A 159 14.44 5.27 8.30
N LEU A 160 14.50 5.07 9.61
CA LEU A 160 15.68 4.46 10.24
C LEU A 160 15.86 2.98 9.87
N ASP A 161 14.81 2.31 9.42
CA ASP A 161 14.89 0.92 9.00
C ASP A 161 15.62 0.72 7.65
N THR A 162 15.84 1.79 6.88
CA THR A 162 16.79 1.85 5.74
C THR A 162 18.13 1.21 6.10
N PHE A 163 18.56 1.42 7.35
CA PHE A 163 19.85 0.95 7.85
C PHE A 163 19.75 -0.46 8.44
N SER A 164 18.58 -0.88 8.94
CA SER A 164 18.33 -2.16 9.60
C SER A 164 16.83 -2.38 9.79
N THR A 165 16.25 -3.42 9.17
CA THR A 165 14.80 -3.69 9.21
C THR A 165 14.48 -5.09 9.72
N GLN A 166 13.30 -5.27 10.29
CA GLN A 166 12.73 -6.55 10.70
C GLN A 166 11.23 -6.57 10.41
N ASN A 167 10.75 -7.55 9.65
CA ASN A 167 9.31 -7.82 9.50
C ASN A 167 8.66 -8.07 10.90
N PRO A 168 7.82 -7.16 11.43
CA PRO A 168 7.24 -7.28 12.77
C PRO A 168 6.13 -8.34 12.85
N PHE A 169 5.57 -8.75 11.70
CA PHE A 169 4.54 -9.78 11.62
C PHE A 169 5.10 -11.20 11.64
N SER A 170 6.41 -11.38 11.41
CA SER A 170 7.09 -12.69 11.32
C SER A 170 6.86 -13.64 12.50
N THR A 171 6.52 -13.12 13.67
CA THR A 171 6.19 -13.90 14.89
C THR A 171 4.76 -13.70 15.40
N LYS A 172 3.91 -12.98 14.65
CA LYS A 172 2.54 -12.62 15.06
C LYS A 172 1.53 -13.77 14.90
N PHE A 173 1.80 -14.70 13.98
CA PHE A 173 0.94 -15.84 13.68
C PHE A 173 1.75 -17.14 13.73
N THR A 174 1.08 -18.27 14.00
CA THR A 174 1.70 -19.61 13.92
C THR A 174 1.91 -20.03 12.47
N GLU A 175 2.73 -21.05 12.23
CA GLU A 175 2.92 -21.63 10.88
C GLU A 175 1.58 -22.11 10.28
N GLU A 176 0.74 -22.81 11.06
CA GLU A 176 -0.61 -23.22 10.65
C GLU A 176 -1.52 -22.02 10.28
N GLN A 177 -1.44 -20.93 11.04
CA GLN A 177 -2.17 -19.70 10.74
C GLN A 177 -1.67 -19.05 9.46
N PHE A 178 -0.34 -18.99 9.25
CA PHE A 178 0.25 -18.50 8.01
C PHE A 178 -0.10 -19.37 6.81
N GLU A 179 -0.19 -20.70 6.94
CA GLU A 179 -0.68 -21.54 5.84
C GLU A 179 -2.13 -21.25 5.48
N ILE A 180 -3.00 -20.90 6.44
CA ILE A 180 -4.38 -20.50 6.16
C ILE A 180 -4.43 -19.10 5.53
N ILE A 181 -3.64 -18.15 6.05
CA ILE A 181 -3.50 -16.80 5.48
C ILE A 181 -3.01 -16.89 4.03
N ASP A 182 -1.95 -17.66 3.74
CA ASP A 182 -1.46 -17.91 2.39
C ASP A 182 -2.59 -18.48 1.50
N ARG A 183 -3.36 -19.50 1.94
CA ARG A 183 -4.43 -20.09 1.12
C ARG A 183 -5.57 -19.13 0.77
N LEU A 184 -5.87 -18.16 1.63
CA LEU A 184 -6.98 -17.22 1.44
C LEU A 184 -6.53 -15.90 0.80
N TYR A 185 -5.37 -15.37 1.21
CA TYR A 185 -4.89 -14.01 0.94
C TYR A 185 -3.66 -13.94 0.02
N THR A 186 -3.04 -15.05 -0.41
CA THR A 186 -2.02 -14.99 -1.49
C THR A 186 -2.63 -14.37 -2.76
N PRO A 187 -2.01 -13.35 -3.37
CA PRO A 187 -2.53 -12.74 -4.60
C PRO A 187 -2.64 -13.73 -5.78
N PRO A 188 -3.48 -13.44 -6.80
CA PRO A 188 -3.57 -14.29 -7.98
C PRO A 188 -2.19 -14.45 -8.66
N PRO A 189 -1.77 -15.69 -9.00
CA PRO A 189 -0.41 -15.94 -9.47
C PRO A 189 -0.13 -15.26 -10.82
N PRO A 190 1.10 -14.75 -11.06
CA PRO A 190 1.44 -14.01 -12.27
C PRO A 190 1.11 -14.75 -13.58
N LEU A 191 0.57 -14.00 -14.56
CA LEU A 191 0.17 -14.55 -15.85
C LEU A 191 1.39 -14.86 -16.73
N THR A 192 1.76 -16.14 -16.83
CA THR A 192 2.77 -16.61 -17.77
C THR A 192 2.20 -16.69 -19.20
N LEU A 193 2.17 -15.54 -19.90
CA LEU A 193 1.91 -15.50 -21.34
C LEU A 193 3.22 -15.65 -22.11
N CYS A 194 3.21 -16.48 -23.15
CA CYS A 194 4.39 -16.73 -23.99
C CYS A 194 4.52 -15.66 -25.08
N LEU A 195 5.17 -14.54 -24.75
CA LEU A 195 5.72 -13.62 -25.74
C LEU A 195 6.74 -14.36 -26.63
N SER A 196 6.76 -14.07 -27.94
CA SER A 196 7.80 -14.58 -28.83
C SER A 196 9.12 -13.83 -28.63
N PRO A 197 10.28 -14.37 -29.09
CA PRO A 197 11.55 -13.68 -28.98
C PRO A 197 11.57 -12.27 -29.61
N LYS A 198 10.71 -12.01 -30.62
CA LYS A 198 10.57 -10.68 -31.24
C LYS A 198 9.75 -9.72 -30.39
N ASP A 199 8.71 -10.23 -29.72
CA ASP A 199 7.87 -9.43 -28.83
C ASP A 199 8.64 -8.98 -27.57
N LEU A 200 9.69 -9.74 -27.21
CA LEU A 200 10.66 -9.41 -26.16
C LEU A 200 11.75 -8.41 -26.61
N GLU A 201 11.79 -8.03 -27.89
CA GLU A 201 12.66 -6.97 -28.43
C GLU A 201 11.91 -5.63 -28.58
N ASP A 202 10.57 -5.61 -28.46
CA ASP A 202 9.74 -4.40 -28.59
C ASP A 202 9.27 -3.86 -27.21
N PRO A 203 9.78 -2.69 -26.77
CA PRO A 203 9.38 -2.10 -25.49
C PRO A 203 7.90 -1.74 -25.38
N ALA A 204 7.22 -1.42 -26.50
CA ALA A 204 5.79 -1.10 -26.49
C ALA A 204 4.95 -2.35 -26.29
N VAL A 205 5.34 -3.48 -26.88
CA VAL A 205 4.68 -4.78 -26.64
C VAL A 205 4.91 -5.25 -25.20
N ILE A 206 6.12 -5.11 -24.66
CA ILE A 206 6.42 -5.42 -23.24
C ILE A 206 5.56 -4.56 -22.30
N LEU A 207 5.45 -3.26 -22.54
CA LEU A 207 4.65 -2.34 -21.71
C LEU A 207 3.14 -2.67 -21.79
N ALA A 208 2.59 -2.83 -23.00
CA ALA A 208 1.19 -3.17 -23.19
C ALA A 208 0.83 -4.53 -22.58
N HIS A 209 1.73 -5.51 -22.68
CA HIS A 209 1.62 -6.80 -22.00
C HIS A 209 1.63 -6.64 -20.47
N GLY A 210 2.57 -5.86 -19.92
CA GLY A 210 2.65 -5.57 -18.48
C GLY A 210 1.36 -4.93 -17.93
N MET A 211 0.86 -3.88 -18.59
CA MET A 211 -0.40 -3.23 -18.23
C MET A 211 -1.62 -4.17 -18.34
N SER A 212 -1.69 -4.98 -19.40
CA SER A 212 -2.76 -5.97 -19.59
C SER A 212 -2.77 -7.02 -18.47
N CYS A 213 -1.58 -7.53 -18.09
CA CYS A 213 -1.42 -8.47 -16.99
C CYS A 213 -1.78 -7.83 -15.65
N ALA A 214 -1.31 -6.60 -15.38
CA ALA A 214 -1.67 -5.83 -14.19
C ALA A 214 -3.18 -5.61 -14.08
N HIS A 215 -3.87 -5.23 -15.17
CA HIS A 215 -5.33 -5.05 -15.18
C HIS A 215 -6.08 -6.34 -14.81
N VAL A 216 -5.72 -7.48 -15.42
CA VAL A 216 -6.38 -8.77 -15.17
C VAL A 216 -6.11 -9.28 -13.74
N LEU A 217 -4.87 -9.13 -13.24
CA LEU A 217 -4.49 -9.53 -11.88
C LEU A 217 -5.13 -8.62 -10.83
N ASN A 218 -5.13 -7.30 -11.03
CA ASN A 218 -5.80 -6.31 -10.19
C ASN A 218 -7.30 -6.61 -10.06
N ALA A 219 -7.96 -6.87 -11.18
CA ALA A 219 -9.38 -7.22 -11.18
C ALA A 219 -9.61 -8.55 -10.42
N ALA A 220 -8.74 -9.55 -10.60
CA ALA A 220 -8.80 -10.81 -9.86
C ALA A 220 -8.59 -10.63 -8.35
N ARG A 221 -7.70 -9.71 -7.95
CA ARG A 221 -7.42 -9.38 -6.56
C ARG A 221 -8.56 -8.60 -5.89
N LYS A 222 -9.09 -7.55 -6.54
CA LYS A 222 -10.26 -6.78 -6.05
C LYS A 222 -11.40 -7.73 -5.61
N ARG A 223 -11.63 -8.82 -6.36
CA ARG A 223 -12.67 -9.83 -6.09
C ARG A 223 -12.37 -10.78 -4.93
N GLN A 224 -11.14 -11.28 -4.87
CA GLN A 224 -10.68 -12.11 -3.76
C GLN A 224 -10.85 -11.37 -2.44
N LEU A 225 -10.39 -10.12 -2.38
CA LEU A 225 -10.54 -9.26 -1.21
C LEU A 225 -12.01 -8.94 -0.92
N ALA A 226 -12.80 -8.55 -1.93
CA ALA A 226 -14.23 -8.25 -1.75
C ALA A 226 -15.02 -9.43 -1.15
N ARG A 227 -14.78 -10.67 -1.57
CA ARG A 227 -15.48 -11.85 -1.00
C ARG A 227 -15.07 -12.14 0.44
N LEU A 228 -13.79 -12.04 0.76
CA LEU A 228 -13.30 -12.17 2.14
C LEU A 228 -13.85 -11.05 3.04
N SER A 229 -13.90 -9.82 2.53
CA SER A 229 -14.48 -8.65 3.20
C SER A 229 -16.00 -8.76 3.41
N GLN A 230 -16.73 -9.32 2.44
CA GLN A 230 -18.16 -9.63 2.59
C GLN A 230 -18.41 -10.61 3.74
N TRP A 231 -17.59 -11.66 3.86
CA TRP A 231 -17.70 -12.65 4.94
C TRP A 231 -17.35 -12.06 6.31
N VAL A 232 -16.28 -11.26 6.38
CA VAL A 232 -15.92 -10.45 7.55
C VAL A 232 -17.08 -9.55 7.97
N SER A 233 -17.68 -8.83 7.02
CA SER A 233 -18.81 -7.93 7.25
C SER A 233 -20.04 -8.66 7.80
N CYS A 234 -20.32 -9.89 7.33
CA CYS A 234 -21.37 -10.73 7.92
C CYS A 234 -21.05 -11.08 9.38
N TRP A 235 -19.83 -11.57 9.66
CA TRP A 235 -19.46 -11.97 11.02
C TRP A 235 -19.39 -10.80 12.01
N GLU A 236 -18.95 -9.60 11.59
CA GLU A 236 -19.00 -8.38 12.41
C GLU A 236 -20.46 -7.97 12.76
N ARG A 237 -21.46 -8.36 11.94
CA ARG A 237 -22.90 -8.22 12.26
C ARG A 237 -23.49 -9.40 13.04
N GLY A 238 -22.73 -10.47 13.29
CA GLY A 238 -23.23 -11.72 13.88
C GLY A 238 -24.01 -12.62 12.90
N GLU A 239 -23.94 -12.31 11.61
CA GLU A 239 -24.60 -13.02 10.51
C GLU A 239 -23.68 -14.09 9.90
N MET A 240 -24.27 -15.00 9.13
CA MET A 240 -23.52 -15.96 8.32
C MET A 240 -23.43 -15.49 6.86
N PRO A 241 -22.42 -15.94 6.09
CA PRO A 241 -22.41 -15.80 4.63
C PRO A 241 -23.65 -16.41 3.97
N SER A 242 -23.96 -16.02 2.73
CA SER A 242 -25.12 -16.53 2.00
C SER A 242 -25.04 -18.05 1.70
N SER A 243 -26.19 -18.68 1.46
CA SER A 243 -26.27 -20.09 1.03
C SER A 243 -25.42 -20.40 -0.20
N GLU A 244 -25.35 -19.48 -1.16
CA GLU A 244 -24.49 -19.58 -2.34
C GLU A 244 -23.00 -19.67 -1.97
N ASN A 245 -22.53 -18.89 -0.99
CA ASN A 245 -21.14 -18.97 -0.53
C ASN A 245 -20.80 -20.35 0.07
N PHE A 246 -21.74 -21.00 0.76
CA PHE A 246 -21.56 -22.40 1.21
C PHE A 246 -21.53 -23.40 0.06
N LEU A 247 -22.29 -23.19 -1.02
CA LEU A 247 -22.26 -24.05 -2.20
C LEU A 247 -20.96 -23.91 -3.01
N LEU A 248 -20.42 -22.69 -3.07
CA LEU A 248 -19.30 -22.29 -3.93
C LEU A 248 -17.93 -22.45 -3.24
N PHE A 249 -17.80 -21.99 -2.00
CA PHE A 249 -16.51 -21.85 -1.30
C PHE A 249 -16.49 -22.50 0.11
N PRO A 250 -17.01 -23.74 0.29
CA PRO A 250 -17.11 -24.34 1.61
C PRO A 250 -15.73 -24.63 2.25
N CYS A 251 -14.70 -24.87 1.44
CA CYS A 251 -13.34 -25.12 1.93
C CYS A 251 -12.72 -23.84 2.51
N GLU A 252 -12.82 -22.74 1.77
CA GLU A 252 -12.33 -21.42 2.14
C GLU A 252 -13.09 -20.87 3.37
N LEU A 253 -14.41 -21.10 3.45
CA LEU A 253 -15.21 -20.78 4.64
C LEU A 253 -14.79 -21.59 5.88
N VAL A 254 -14.49 -22.89 5.73
CA VAL A 254 -13.95 -23.72 6.82
C VAL A 254 -12.58 -23.19 7.27
N ASP A 255 -11.68 -22.90 6.34
CA ASP A 255 -10.34 -22.40 6.67
C ASP A 255 -10.36 -21.00 7.28
N PHE A 256 -11.14 -20.07 6.75
CA PHE A 256 -11.20 -18.72 7.30
C PHE A 256 -11.85 -18.69 8.68
N ALA A 257 -12.88 -19.53 8.91
CA ALA A 257 -13.45 -19.71 10.24
C ALA A 257 -12.49 -20.40 11.22
N ARG A 258 -11.64 -21.34 10.77
CA ARG A 258 -10.54 -21.90 11.57
C ARG A 258 -9.52 -20.82 11.96
N LEU A 259 -9.12 -19.94 11.03
CA LEU A 259 -8.17 -18.86 11.31
C LEU A 259 -8.67 -17.98 12.45
N ILE A 260 -9.88 -17.44 12.35
CA ILE A 260 -10.48 -16.59 13.39
C ILE A 260 -10.62 -17.34 14.72
N LEU A 261 -11.04 -18.61 14.71
CA LEU A 261 -11.19 -19.39 15.95
C LEU A 261 -9.87 -19.88 16.56
N SER A 262 -8.77 -19.88 15.81
CA SER A 262 -7.41 -20.13 16.32
C SER A 262 -6.80 -18.91 17.03
N LEU A 263 -7.31 -17.72 16.72
CA LEU A 263 -6.85 -16.44 17.26
C LEU A 263 -7.59 -16.11 18.56
N THR A 264 -7.31 -16.91 19.59
CA THR A 264 -7.66 -16.77 21.02
C THR A 264 -8.95 -15.99 21.35
N ASP A 265 -9.91 -16.63 22.04
CA ASP A 265 -11.25 -16.10 22.42
C ASP A 265 -11.31 -14.71 23.12
N GLN A 266 -10.18 -14.07 23.43
CA GLN A 266 -10.09 -12.71 23.97
C GLN A 266 -9.98 -11.61 22.88
N ASN A 267 -9.82 -11.94 21.60
CA ASN A 267 -9.62 -10.95 20.53
C ASN A 267 -10.92 -10.45 19.88
N PHE A 268 -12.02 -11.20 19.97
CA PHE A 268 -13.26 -10.94 19.24
C PHE A 268 -14.50 -11.18 20.10
N GLY A 269 -15.50 -10.30 20.02
CA GLY A 269 -16.73 -10.40 20.78
C GLY A 269 -17.52 -11.70 20.54
N PRO A 270 -18.32 -12.15 21.54
CA PRO A 270 -18.97 -13.46 21.51
C PRO A 270 -19.98 -13.63 20.38
N VAL A 271 -20.57 -12.54 19.88
CA VAL A 271 -21.48 -12.53 18.71
C VAL A 271 -20.75 -12.95 17.43
N VAL A 272 -19.57 -12.37 17.19
CA VAL A 272 -18.69 -12.70 16.06
C VAL A 272 -18.27 -14.16 16.14
N LEU A 273 -17.75 -14.59 17.29
CA LEU A 273 -17.32 -15.97 17.51
C LEU A 273 -18.47 -16.99 17.37
N GLN A 274 -19.71 -16.64 17.73
CA GLN A 274 -20.88 -17.49 17.51
C GLN A 274 -21.22 -17.63 16.02
N ALA A 275 -21.17 -16.53 15.25
CA ALA A 275 -21.42 -16.54 13.82
C ALA A 275 -20.37 -17.35 13.04
N VAL A 276 -19.10 -17.17 13.39
CA VAL A 276 -17.96 -17.93 12.83
C VAL A 276 -18.08 -19.43 13.14
N ARG A 277 -18.45 -19.82 14.37
CA ARG A 277 -18.70 -21.22 14.74
C ARG A 277 -19.83 -21.85 13.92
N LYS A 278 -20.97 -21.16 13.76
CA LYS A 278 -22.08 -21.63 12.90
C LYS A 278 -21.65 -21.78 11.44
N THR A 279 -20.83 -20.85 10.94
CA THR A 279 -20.29 -20.90 9.57
C THR A 279 -19.38 -22.11 9.39
N LEU A 280 -18.45 -22.35 10.34
CA LEU A 280 -17.58 -23.53 10.32
C LEU A 280 -18.39 -24.84 10.26
N ASP A 281 -19.44 -24.98 11.06
CA ASP A 281 -20.22 -26.22 11.12
C ASP A 281 -21.14 -26.42 9.92
N CYS A 282 -21.71 -25.36 9.34
CA CYS A 282 -22.47 -25.46 8.10
C CYS A 282 -21.56 -25.75 6.89
N ALA A 283 -20.39 -25.11 6.81
CA ALA A 283 -19.42 -25.38 5.75
C ALA A 283 -18.87 -26.81 5.81
N LYS A 284 -18.53 -27.34 7.00
CA LYS A 284 -18.17 -28.76 7.18
C LYS A 284 -19.27 -29.71 6.67
N LYS A 285 -20.53 -29.46 7.02
CA LYS A 285 -21.68 -30.26 6.54
C LYS A 285 -21.77 -30.21 5.02
N GLN A 286 -21.54 -29.04 4.42
CA GLN A 286 -21.60 -28.87 2.97
C GLN A 286 -20.45 -29.57 2.22
N ILE A 287 -19.24 -29.65 2.78
CA ILE A 287 -18.15 -30.49 2.25
C ILE A 287 -18.53 -31.99 2.30
N ALA A 288 -19.16 -32.44 3.39
CA ALA A 288 -19.59 -33.84 3.52
C ALA A 288 -20.70 -34.23 2.52
N LEU A 289 -21.54 -33.26 2.11
CA LEU A 289 -22.57 -33.43 1.09
C LEU A 289 -22.02 -33.33 -0.34
N ASN A 290 -21.24 -32.29 -0.64
CA ASN A 290 -20.72 -32.06 -1.99
C ASN A 290 -19.34 -32.70 -2.21
N LYS A 291 -19.35 -33.90 -2.80
CA LYS A 291 -18.14 -34.66 -3.15
C LYS A 291 -17.34 -34.08 -4.33
N ASN A 292 -17.93 -33.19 -5.12
CA ASN A 292 -17.32 -32.56 -6.30
C ASN A 292 -17.46 -31.03 -6.19
N PRO A 293 -16.60 -30.34 -5.41
CA PRO A 293 -16.65 -28.89 -5.32
C PRO A 293 -16.44 -28.23 -6.71
N PRO A 294 -17.09 -27.08 -6.97
CA PRO A 294 -16.92 -26.38 -8.25
C PRO A 294 -15.47 -25.94 -8.45
N LEU A 295 -14.98 -26.04 -9.70
CA LEU A 295 -13.63 -25.58 -10.07
C LEU A 295 -13.63 -24.06 -10.30
N ILE A 296 -13.64 -23.32 -9.20
CA ILE A 296 -13.59 -21.86 -9.08
C ILE A 296 -12.59 -21.47 -7.99
N SER A 297 -12.33 -20.18 -7.82
CA SER A 297 -11.68 -19.64 -6.62
C SER A 297 -12.30 -18.30 -6.22
N LEU A 298 -11.89 -17.74 -5.08
CA LEU A 298 -12.30 -16.41 -4.63
C LEU A 298 -12.10 -15.30 -5.69
N ALA A 299 -11.21 -15.52 -6.67
CA ALA A 299 -10.92 -14.61 -7.77
C ALA A 299 -11.80 -14.79 -9.03
N SER A 300 -12.59 -15.87 -9.15
CA SER A 300 -13.56 -16.10 -10.25
C SER A 300 -14.71 -15.09 -10.17
N ASP A 301 -14.92 -14.23 -11.18
CA ASP A 301 -15.84 -14.42 -12.30
C ASP A 301 -17.30 -14.64 -11.97
N ASP A 302 -18.09 -13.56 -11.91
CA ASP A 302 -19.56 -13.65 -11.97
C ASP A 302 -20.05 -14.61 -13.05
N LYS A 303 -19.42 -14.68 -14.22
CA LYS A 303 -19.80 -15.66 -15.24
C LYS A 303 -19.47 -17.09 -14.83
N ALA A 304 -18.24 -17.42 -14.40
CA ALA A 304 -17.91 -18.77 -13.94
C ALA A 304 -18.66 -19.17 -12.66
N ILE A 305 -19.02 -18.20 -11.80
CA ILE A 305 -19.84 -18.37 -10.61
C ILE A 305 -21.28 -18.70 -10.99
N GLN A 306 -21.89 -17.96 -11.91
CA GLN A 306 -23.22 -18.29 -12.44
C GLN A 306 -23.20 -19.60 -13.26
N ASP A 307 -22.15 -19.86 -14.03
CA ASP A 307 -21.89 -21.14 -14.70
C ASP A 307 -21.62 -22.29 -13.71
N ALA A 308 -21.25 -22.02 -12.44
CA ALA A 308 -21.08 -23.03 -11.40
C ALA A 308 -22.38 -23.26 -10.62
N LEU A 309 -23.04 -22.19 -10.16
CA LEU A 309 -24.35 -22.22 -9.51
C LEU A 309 -25.40 -22.94 -10.37
N SER A 310 -25.44 -22.64 -11.68
CA SER A 310 -26.36 -23.30 -12.62
C SER A 310 -26.09 -24.79 -12.79
N LYS A 311 -24.82 -25.24 -12.75
CA LYS A 311 -24.48 -26.67 -12.77
C LYS A 311 -24.92 -27.37 -11.48
N LEU A 312 -24.54 -26.81 -10.33
CA LEU A 312 -24.92 -27.34 -9.00
C LEU A 312 -26.45 -27.43 -8.85
N THR A 313 -27.18 -26.41 -9.31
CA THR A 313 -28.65 -26.39 -9.30
C THR A 313 -29.24 -27.49 -10.19
N ASN A 314 -28.67 -27.75 -11.37
CA ASN A 314 -29.12 -28.83 -12.26
C ASN A 314 -28.79 -30.23 -11.71
N GLU A 315 -27.67 -30.39 -11.01
CA GLU A 315 -27.30 -31.64 -10.32
C GLU A 315 -28.23 -31.92 -9.12
N MET A 316 -28.61 -30.89 -8.35
CA MET A 316 -29.62 -30.99 -7.29
C MET A 316 -31.01 -31.32 -7.85
N ASN A 317 -31.43 -30.66 -8.95
CA ASN A 317 -32.72 -30.94 -9.61
C ASN A 317 -32.80 -32.34 -10.23
N THR A 318 -31.68 -33.03 -10.45
CA THR A 318 -31.63 -34.41 -10.94
C THR A 318 -31.45 -35.46 -9.83
N ASN A 319 -31.07 -35.06 -8.62
CA ASN A 319 -30.97 -35.92 -7.43
C ASN A 319 -31.62 -35.24 -6.20
N PRO A 320 -32.95 -35.38 -5.99
CA PRO A 320 -33.73 -34.59 -5.03
C PRO A 320 -33.48 -34.90 -3.54
N THR A 321 -32.38 -35.58 -3.19
CA THR A 321 -31.95 -35.84 -1.81
C THR A 321 -31.05 -34.75 -1.22
N ALA A 322 -30.75 -33.69 -1.99
CA ALA A 322 -29.89 -32.58 -1.58
C ALA A 322 -30.66 -31.25 -1.48
N SER A 323 -31.57 -31.15 -0.50
CA SER A 323 -32.25 -29.90 -0.15
C SER A 323 -31.30 -28.91 0.57
N PRO A 324 -31.45 -27.58 0.39
CA PRO A 324 -30.69 -26.59 1.15
C PRO A 324 -31.04 -26.65 2.66
N PRO A 325 -30.18 -26.11 3.54
CA PRO A 325 -30.46 -26.04 4.97
C PRO A 325 -31.56 -25.01 5.27
N GLU A 326 -32.71 -25.46 5.75
CA GLU A 326 -33.74 -24.59 6.35
C GLU A 326 -33.40 -24.22 7.79
N ASP A 327 -33.88 -23.05 8.24
CA ASP A 327 -33.76 -22.57 9.63
C ASP A 327 -34.57 -23.43 10.62
N GLN A 328 -33.98 -24.54 11.08
CA GLN A 328 -34.55 -25.38 12.12
C GLN A 328 -33.76 -25.29 13.43
N LYS A 329 -34.49 -25.14 14.55
CA LYS A 329 -33.92 -24.86 15.88
C LYS A 329 -33.09 -26.04 16.39
N PHE A 330 -31.92 -25.73 16.95
CA PHE A 330 -31.05 -26.71 17.58
C PHE A 330 -31.72 -27.38 18.79
N SER A 331 -31.65 -28.72 18.83
CA SER A 331 -31.53 -29.50 20.05
C SER A 331 -30.11 -30.07 20.08
N GLU A 332 -29.39 -29.88 21.20
CA GLU A 332 -28.06 -30.47 21.36
C GLU A 332 -28.13 -31.99 21.49
N ASP A 333 -27.20 -32.70 20.87
CA ASP A 333 -26.86 -34.07 21.26
C ASP A 333 -25.35 -34.31 21.13
N LYS A 334 -24.80 -35.21 21.95
CA LYS A 334 -23.35 -35.28 22.23
C LYS A 334 -22.64 -36.49 21.63
N ASN A 335 -21.34 -36.31 21.41
CA ASN A 335 -20.31 -37.32 21.13
C ASN A 335 -20.35 -38.01 19.74
N SER A 336 -19.37 -37.69 18.89
CA SER A 336 -18.40 -38.72 18.51
C SER A 336 -17.05 -38.08 18.14
N SER A 337 -15.95 -38.70 18.57
CA SER A 337 -14.59 -38.31 18.21
C SER A 337 -14.04 -39.25 17.15
N VAL A 338 -13.66 -38.74 15.99
CA VAL A 338 -12.87 -39.49 15.00
C VAL A 338 -11.71 -38.61 14.54
N LEU A 339 -10.50 -39.12 14.73
CA LEU A 339 -9.26 -38.61 14.16
C LEU A 339 -8.94 -39.46 12.92
N SER A 340 -8.60 -38.83 11.80
CA SER A 340 -7.95 -39.52 10.67
C SER A 340 -7.22 -38.53 9.77
N ASP A 341 -5.94 -38.78 9.55
CA ASP A 341 -5.07 -37.99 8.69
C ASP A 341 -5.51 -38.02 7.22
N TYR A 342 -5.37 -36.89 6.52
CA TYR A 342 -5.38 -36.87 5.05
C TYR A 342 -4.37 -35.84 4.53
N THR A 343 -3.15 -36.30 4.29
CA THR A 343 -2.11 -35.54 3.61
C THR A 343 -2.18 -35.73 2.09
N SER A 344 -2.00 -34.60 1.39
CA SER A 344 -1.53 -34.44 0.01
C SER A 344 -2.38 -34.95 -1.19
N PHE A 345 -2.03 -34.37 -2.36
CA PHE A 345 -2.47 -34.68 -3.74
C PHE A 345 -3.89 -34.25 -4.20
N ILE A 346 -4.02 -32.97 -4.57
CA ILE A 346 -4.96 -32.50 -5.60
C ILE A 346 -4.18 -31.72 -6.68
N PRO A 347 -4.47 -31.83 -8.01
CA PRO A 347 -3.56 -31.34 -9.06
C PRO A 347 -3.82 -29.90 -9.51
N MET A 348 -2.75 -29.19 -9.89
CA MET A 348 -2.84 -27.88 -10.55
C MET A 348 -3.50 -27.97 -11.95
N LYS A 349 -4.60 -27.23 -12.21
CA LYS A 349 -4.81 -26.45 -13.47
C LYS A 349 -6.16 -25.69 -13.58
N ARG A 350 -6.05 -24.41 -14.00
CA ARG A 350 -6.92 -23.63 -14.92
C ARG A 350 -8.22 -22.94 -14.40
N ARG A 351 -8.23 -21.60 -14.65
CA ARG A 351 -9.34 -20.70 -15.10
C ARG A 351 -10.38 -20.23 -14.07
N SER A 352 -10.99 -19.03 -14.19
CA SER A 352 -10.64 -17.79 -14.95
C SER A 352 -11.53 -16.58 -14.52
N SER A 353 -11.27 -15.38 -15.10
CA SER A 353 -12.16 -14.17 -15.22
C SER A 353 -12.63 -13.57 -13.85
N SER A 354 -13.62 -12.68 -13.60
CA SER A 354 -14.18 -11.34 -14.03
C SER A 354 -15.14 -10.82 -12.87
N PRO A 355 -15.89 -9.67 -12.84
CA PRO A 355 -16.28 -8.81 -11.63
C PRO A 355 -17.17 -9.43 -10.49
N CYS A 356 -18.05 -8.80 -9.65
CA CYS A 356 -18.58 -7.42 -9.38
C CYS A 356 -19.22 -7.25 -7.95
N ASP A 357 -19.45 -6.01 -7.45
CA ASP A 357 -20.42 -5.60 -6.38
C ASP A 357 -20.49 -4.04 -6.27
N ALA A 358 -21.58 -3.30 -5.95
CA ALA A 358 -23.02 -3.44 -6.25
C ALA A 358 -23.77 -2.11 -5.93
N HIS A 359 -24.92 -1.83 -6.57
CA HIS A 359 -26.09 -1.17 -5.93
C HIS A 359 -27.36 -1.17 -6.82
N THR A 360 -28.51 -1.02 -6.17
CA THR A 360 -29.87 -1.09 -6.75
C THR A 360 -30.60 0.25 -6.72
N ASP A 361 -31.37 0.58 -7.78
CA ASP A 361 -32.74 1.12 -7.62
C ASP A 361 -33.59 0.97 -8.91
N SER A 362 -34.80 1.55 -8.93
CA SER A 362 -35.98 0.92 -9.53
C SER A 362 -36.77 1.77 -10.54
N LYS A 363 -36.92 1.23 -11.76
CA LYS A 363 -38.06 1.41 -12.70
C LYS A 363 -38.61 2.83 -12.95
N SER A 364 -38.33 3.37 -14.15
CA SER A 364 -39.39 4.00 -14.97
C SER A 364 -39.13 4.04 -16.49
N LYS A 365 -39.88 3.20 -17.21
CA LYS A 365 -40.56 3.43 -18.51
C LYS A 365 -39.99 4.38 -19.60
N LEU A 366 -39.90 3.80 -20.81
CA LEU A 366 -40.27 4.31 -22.17
C LEU A 366 -39.18 4.74 -23.18
N ARG A 367 -39.02 3.85 -24.18
CA ARG A 367 -38.95 4.06 -25.66
C ARG A 367 -37.78 4.84 -26.31
N LEU A 368 -37.35 4.25 -27.43
CA LEU A 368 -36.48 4.79 -28.48
C LEU A 368 -37.19 5.80 -29.40
N SER A 369 -36.45 6.30 -30.41
CA SER A 369 -36.80 7.31 -31.45
C SER A 369 -36.77 8.77 -30.94
N GLU A 370 -36.23 9.76 -31.68
CA GLU A 370 -35.51 9.73 -32.97
C GLU A 370 -34.68 11.03 -33.15
N SER A 371 -33.61 11.00 -33.96
CA SER A 371 -32.85 12.20 -34.34
C SER A 371 -32.26 12.07 -35.77
N PRO A 372 -32.87 12.70 -36.79
CA PRO A 372 -32.45 12.57 -38.19
C PRO A 372 -31.79 13.84 -38.76
N VAL A 373 -31.28 13.75 -40.00
CA VAL A 373 -30.91 14.87 -40.92
C VAL A 373 -29.59 15.63 -40.60
N MET A 374 -28.67 15.88 -41.54
CA MET A 374 -28.42 15.28 -42.87
C MET A 374 -26.95 15.39 -43.30
N THR A 375 -26.64 14.69 -44.40
CA THR A 375 -25.38 14.67 -45.17
C THR A 375 -25.01 16.00 -45.85
N ASN A 376 -23.72 16.18 -46.14
CA ASN A 376 -23.13 16.32 -47.49
C ASN A 376 -21.60 16.56 -47.36
N CYS A 377 -20.74 15.80 -48.06
CA CYS A 377 -20.25 16.03 -49.44
C CYS A 377 -19.37 17.29 -49.57
N ASP A 378 -18.15 17.28 -50.14
CA ASP A 378 -17.24 16.18 -50.57
C ASP A 378 -15.80 16.60 -50.12
N GLU A 379 -14.63 16.17 -50.60
CA GLU A 379 -14.15 15.38 -51.75
C GLU A 379 -12.76 14.79 -51.41
N CYS A 380 -12.21 13.88 -52.24
CA CYS A 380 -10.83 13.41 -52.18
C CYS A 380 -10.33 13.10 -53.61
N PRO A 381 -9.06 13.43 -53.96
CA PRO A 381 -8.17 12.32 -54.30
C PRO A 381 -6.71 12.47 -53.83
N SER A 382 -6.03 11.33 -53.87
CA SER A 382 -4.59 11.15 -53.68
C SER A 382 -3.74 11.68 -54.84
N GLU A 383 -2.47 12.02 -54.58
CA GLU A 383 -1.38 11.66 -55.50
C GLU A 383 -0.03 11.47 -54.76
N THR A 384 1.00 11.03 -55.49
CA THR A 384 2.15 10.30 -54.96
C THR A 384 3.53 10.95 -55.19
N GLU A 385 4.45 10.59 -54.29
CA GLU A 385 5.90 10.43 -54.53
C GLU A 385 6.89 11.63 -54.59
N ASN A 386 8.07 11.33 -54.03
CA ASN A 386 9.43 11.69 -54.45
C ASN A 386 10.06 13.09 -54.17
N GLN A 387 11.03 13.04 -53.24
CA GLN A 387 12.43 13.50 -53.37
C GLN A 387 12.93 14.90 -52.94
N ARG A 388 14.13 14.85 -52.34
CA ARG A 388 15.22 15.87 -52.22
C ARG A 388 15.18 16.93 -51.11
N GLN A 389 15.98 16.64 -50.08
CA GLN A 389 17.05 17.49 -49.54
C GLN A 389 17.04 18.99 -49.89
N SER A 390 16.88 19.83 -48.86
CA SER A 390 17.80 20.96 -48.69
C SER A 390 18.05 21.27 -47.21
N THR A 391 19.32 21.49 -46.91
CA THR A 391 19.85 22.06 -45.68
C THR A 391 19.27 23.43 -45.35
N ASN A 392 19.08 23.73 -44.06
CA ASN A 392 19.43 25.05 -43.54
C ASN A 392 19.79 24.98 -42.04
N CYS A 393 20.95 25.56 -41.69
CA CYS A 393 21.42 25.68 -40.31
C CYS A 393 21.35 27.16 -39.92
N SER A 394 20.46 27.51 -38.98
CA SER A 394 20.34 28.87 -38.47
C SER A 394 21.21 29.07 -37.24
N VAL A 395 22.45 29.49 -37.45
CA VAL A 395 23.32 29.98 -36.36
C VAL A 395 22.72 31.28 -35.83
N TYR A 396 22.32 31.30 -34.56
CA TYR A 396 22.08 32.54 -33.82
C TYR A 396 23.26 32.81 -32.90
N SER A 397 24.07 33.79 -33.29
CA SER A 397 25.04 34.43 -32.41
C SER A 397 24.37 35.65 -31.79
N MET A 398 24.47 35.80 -30.46
CA MET A 398 24.28 37.07 -29.77
C MET A 398 25.46 37.29 -28.83
N GLU A 399 25.76 38.56 -28.59
CA GLU A 399 27.10 38.99 -28.19
C GLU A 399 27.26 39.08 -26.66
N VAL A 400 28.51 39.20 -26.22
CA VAL A 400 28.86 39.23 -24.78
C VAL A 400 28.92 40.69 -24.32
N ASP A 401 27.88 41.14 -23.61
CA ASP A 401 27.96 42.32 -22.74
C ASP A 401 28.32 41.89 -21.30
N GLY A 402 29.25 42.62 -20.69
CA GLY A 402 29.83 42.30 -19.39
C GLY A 402 29.31 43.16 -18.23
N ASP A 403 29.78 42.82 -17.03
CA ASP A 403 29.72 43.61 -15.78
C ASP A 403 28.34 44.16 -15.34
N SER A 404 27.54 43.25 -14.78
CA SER A 404 26.62 43.57 -13.68
C SER A 404 26.74 42.55 -12.54
N CYS A 405 27.96 42.36 -12.04
CA CYS A 405 28.26 41.42 -10.95
C CYS A 405 27.74 41.88 -9.58
N ASN A 406 27.37 40.90 -8.76
CA ASN A 406 27.26 40.96 -7.29
C ASN A 406 26.17 41.87 -6.67
N ARG A 407 24.94 41.35 -6.64
CA ARG A 407 24.07 41.39 -5.44
C ARG A 407 23.03 40.25 -5.45
N ILE A 408 23.51 39.03 -5.22
CA ILE A 408 22.67 37.99 -4.64
C ILE A 408 22.79 38.15 -3.12
N ASP A 409 21.71 38.52 -2.44
CA ASP A 409 21.69 38.51 -0.98
C ASP A 409 21.78 37.06 -0.51
N LEU A 410 22.96 36.68 0.00
CA LEU A 410 23.15 35.44 0.74
C LEU A 410 22.32 35.53 2.03
N ASN A 411 21.12 34.96 2.00
CA ASN A 411 20.19 35.01 3.13
C ASN A 411 20.65 34.06 4.24
N GLU A 412 21.55 34.55 5.10
CA GLU A 412 22.21 33.82 6.19
C GLU A 412 21.24 33.17 7.21
N ASN A 413 19.95 33.53 7.18
CA ASN A 413 18.93 33.02 8.10
C ASN A 413 18.22 31.73 7.65
N ARG A 414 18.64 31.10 6.54
CA ARG A 414 17.92 29.92 5.98
C ARG A 414 18.29 28.59 6.67
N SER A 415 17.89 28.45 7.93
CA SER A 415 18.04 27.20 8.70
C SER A 415 17.24 26.04 8.07
N LEU A 416 17.88 24.89 7.90
CA LEU A 416 17.26 23.63 7.51
C LEU A 416 16.55 23.01 8.71
N LYS A 417 15.24 22.79 8.59
CA LYS A 417 14.46 22.14 9.66
C LYS A 417 14.53 20.63 9.52
N VAL A 418 15.05 19.97 10.55
CA VAL A 418 15.06 18.51 10.71
C VAL A 418 13.97 18.13 11.69
N ILE A 419 13.09 17.18 11.35
CA ILE A 419 11.97 16.76 12.20
C ILE A 419 12.01 15.26 12.41
N LEU A 420 12.29 14.85 13.65
CA LEU A 420 12.26 13.45 14.06
C LEU A 420 10.92 13.17 14.70
N THR A 421 10.14 12.31 14.06
CA THR A 421 8.77 12.00 14.50
C THR A 421 8.73 10.81 15.44
N LYS A 422 7.74 10.81 16.34
CA LYS A 422 7.17 9.56 16.83
C LYS A 422 6.26 9.07 15.70
N LEU A 423 6.42 7.82 15.28
CA LEU A 423 5.35 7.15 14.57
C LEU A 423 4.36 6.69 15.64
N GLU A 424 3.33 7.49 15.88
CA GLU A 424 2.19 7.08 16.70
C GLU A 424 1.18 6.39 15.78
N THR A 425 0.91 5.12 16.07
CA THR A 425 -0.10 4.34 15.36
C THR A 425 -1.48 4.86 15.70
N SER A 426 -2.03 5.73 14.84
CA SER A 426 -3.38 6.29 14.95
C SER A 426 -4.47 5.28 14.56
N SER A 427 -4.43 4.10 15.18
CA SER A 427 -5.52 3.12 15.29
C SER A 427 -5.21 2.16 16.44
N THR A 428 -6.24 1.87 17.25
CA THR A 428 -6.32 1.05 18.48
C THR A 428 -5.04 0.31 18.93
N THR A 429 -4.45 0.76 20.04
CA THR A 429 -3.18 0.25 20.57
C THR A 429 -3.30 -1.14 21.19
N TYR A 430 -2.36 -2.03 20.87
CA TYR A 430 -1.92 -3.09 21.78
C TYR A 430 -0.54 -2.72 22.34
N ARG A 431 -0.37 -2.76 23.67
CA ARG A 431 0.95 -2.65 24.30
C ARG A 431 1.55 -4.04 24.41
N LEU A 432 2.74 -4.25 23.87
CA LEU A 432 3.55 -5.42 24.19
C LEU A 432 4.04 -5.31 25.65
N SER A 433 3.50 -6.17 26.51
CA SER A 433 3.88 -6.25 27.93
C SER A 433 5.15 -7.08 28.09
N ASN A 434 6.32 -6.45 28.00
CA ASN A 434 7.55 -7.04 28.49
C ASN A 434 7.48 -7.14 30.03
N GLY A 435 7.67 -8.34 30.56
CA GLY A 435 7.67 -8.56 32.01
C GLY A 435 9.02 -8.24 32.64
N GLU A 436 9.07 -7.21 33.48
CA GLU A 436 10.08 -7.06 34.53
C GLU A 436 9.36 -6.85 35.86
N ASP A 437 9.55 -7.78 36.81
CA ASP A 437 8.97 -7.68 38.15
C ASP A 437 9.61 -6.53 38.94
N ASN A 438 8.79 -5.57 39.40
CA ASN A 438 9.24 -4.54 40.33
C ASN A 438 8.13 -4.15 41.32
N PRO A 439 8.15 -4.64 42.57
CA PRO A 439 7.06 -4.42 43.51
C PRO A 439 7.13 -3.04 44.19
N ASN A 440 5.95 -2.49 44.50
CA ASN A 440 5.66 -1.23 45.20
C ASN A 440 5.54 0.04 44.34
N VAL A 441 4.43 0.17 43.63
CA VAL A 441 3.65 1.42 43.63
C VAL A 441 2.18 1.05 43.87
N GLN A 442 1.58 1.55 44.95
CA GLN A 442 0.12 1.60 45.07
C GLN A 442 -0.34 2.91 44.42
N LEU A 443 -1.35 2.83 43.55
CA LEU A 443 -2.13 3.96 43.07
C LEU A 443 -3.58 3.67 43.46
N ASP A 444 -4.29 4.69 43.93
CA ASP A 444 -5.66 4.54 44.43
C ASP A 444 -6.67 4.31 43.29
N ASP A 445 -7.55 3.33 43.44
CA ASP A 445 -8.57 2.99 42.44
C ASP A 445 -9.70 4.05 42.39
N ASP A 446 -9.91 4.68 41.23
CA ASP A 446 -11.14 5.42 40.90
C ASP A 446 -12.12 4.47 40.17
N PRO A 447 -13.24 4.05 40.80
CA PRO A 447 -14.08 2.96 40.32
C PRO A 447 -15.06 3.38 39.20
N SER A 448 -14.71 4.37 38.38
CA SER A 448 -15.60 4.99 37.38
C SER A 448 -15.24 4.72 35.91
N ILE A 449 -14.14 4.01 35.63
CA ILE A 449 -13.80 3.58 34.26
C ILE A 449 -14.53 2.27 33.95
N SER A 450 -15.49 2.32 33.04
CA SER A 450 -16.17 1.14 32.48
C SER A 450 -15.22 0.33 31.59
N ASN A 451 -15.23 -0.99 31.74
CA ASN A 451 -14.48 -1.92 30.87
C ASN A 451 -14.99 -1.86 29.42
N GLU A 452 -14.38 -1.01 28.58
CA GLU A 452 -14.42 -1.21 27.13
C GLU A 452 -13.57 -2.44 26.80
N GLN A 453 -14.21 -3.49 26.29
CA GLN A 453 -13.51 -4.68 25.82
C GLN A 453 -12.74 -4.31 24.54
N ASN A 454 -11.44 -4.60 24.51
CA ASN A 454 -10.53 -4.21 23.44
C ASN A 454 -10.65 -5.14 22.21
N ASP A 455 -11.87 -5.29 21.69
CA ASP A 455 -12.21 -6.13 20.54
C ASP A 455 -11.45 -5.67 19.28
N GLN A 456 -10.77 -6.60 18.62
CA GLN A 456 -10.14 -6.34 17.33
C GLN A 456 -11.19 -6.41 16.22
N SER A 457 -11.30 -5.36 15.40
CA SER A 457 -12.14 -5.44 14.19
C SER A 457 -11.57 -6.48 13.22
N LEU A 458 -12.45 -7.36 12.72
CA LEU A 458 -12.10 -8.30 11.65
C LEU A 458 -11.76 -7.55 10.36
N SER A 459 -12.33 -6.37 10.12
CA SER A 459 -11.97 -5.51 8.98
C SER A 459 -10.50 -5.01 9.06
N PHE A 460 -9.97 -4.74 10.25
CA PHE A 460 -8.52 -4.47 10.44
C PHE A 460 -7.67 -5.74 10.23
N MET A 461 -8.14 -6.89 10.71
CA MET A 461 -7.45 -8.16 10.49
C MET A 461 -7.40 -8.55 9.01
N HIS A 462 -8.48 -8.30 8.26
CA HIS A 462 -8.57 -8.49 6.81
C HIS A 462 -7.49 -7.70 6.04
N TYR A 463 -7.32 -6.42 6.39
CA TYR A 463 -6.24 -5.59 5.83
C TYR A 463 -4.85 -6.19 6.11
N MET A 464 -4.57 -6.52 7.38
CA MET A 464 -3.27 -7.08 7.78
C MET A 464 -2.99 -8.44 7.13
N TRP A 465 -3.98 -9.33 7.01
CA TRP A 465 -3.81 -10.62 6.34
C TRP A 465 -3.56 -10.47 4.83
N SER A 466 -4.10 -9.43 4.18
CA SER A 466 -3.73 -9.09 2.79
C SER A 466 -2.25 -8.72 2.68
N GLY A 467 -1.75 -7.87 3.59
CA GLY A 467 -0.37 -7.37 3.56
C GLY A 467 0.70 -8.36 4.07
N CYS A 468 0.33 -9.40 4.84
CA CYS A 468 1.29 -10.36 5.40
C CYS A 468 1.29 -11.76 4.75
N ALA A 469 0.48 -11.98 3.71
CA ALA A 469 0.42 -13.22 2.93
C ALA A 469 1.54 -13.33 1.89
N ASP A 470 1.68 -14.51 1.27
CA ASP A 470 2.65 -14.80 0.19
C ASP A 470 4.13 -14.63 0.62
N GLN A 471 4.43 -14.90 1.89
CA GLN A 471 5.77 -14.72 2.48
C GLN A 471 6.87 -15.54 1.77
N LYS A 472 6.49 -16.58 1.02
CA LYS A 472 7.40 -17.46 0.29
C LYS A 472 7.87 -16.86 -1.04
N ASN A 473 7.09 -15.97 -1.65
CA ASN A 473 7.42 -15.35 -2.95
C ASN A 473 7.62 -13.83 -2.85
N ASN A 474 6.88 -13.14 -1.99
CA ASN A 474 6.93 -11.69 -1.80
C ASN A 474 6.96 -11.30 -0.29
N PRO A 475 7.98 -11.72 0.48
CA PRO A 475 8.10 -11.36 1.90
C PRO A 475 8.31 -9.86 2.09
N LEU A 476 7.74 -9.33 3.18
CA LEU A 476 8.12 -8.02 3.70
C LEU A 476 9.62 -8.00 4.07
N PRO A 477 10.35 -6.89 3.79
CA PRO A 477 11.73 -6.67 4.23
C PRO A 477 12.03 -7.16 5.66
N HIS A 478 13.13 -7.90 5.78
CA HIS A 478 13.70 -8.35 7.05
C HIS A 478 15.21 -8.54 6.86
N TYR A 479 16.00 -7.63 7.43
CA TYR A 479 17.45 -7.67 7.45
C TYR A 479 17.98 -6.87 8.65
N VAL A 480 18.17 -7.55 9.78
CA VAL A 480 18.74 -6.96 11.00
C VAL A 480 20.25 -6.85 10.81
N SER A 481 20.70 -5.69 10.38
CA SER A 481 22.09 -5.42 10.03
C SER A 481 22.99 -5.24 11.26
N ASN A 482 24.29 -5.30 11.04
CA ASN A 482 25.32 -4.99 12.02
C ASN A 482 25.89 -3.57 11.83
N SER A 483 26.57 -3.05 12.86
CA SER A 483 27.08 -1.66 12.87
C SER A 483 28.04 -1.30 11.74
N SER A 484 28.68 -2.27 11.07
CA SER A 484 29.52 -2.03 9.89
C SER A 484 28.67 -1.73 8.65
N GLU A 485 27.66 -2.56 8.37
CA GLU A 485 26.71 -2.39 7.26
C GLU A 485 25.91 -1.08 7.42
N GLN A 486 25.52 -0.75 8.66
CA GLN A 486 24.84 0.50 9.00
C GLN A 486 25.71 1.73 8.75
N ASN A 487 27.03 1.60 8.80
CA ASN A 487 27.94 2.70 8.48
C ASN A 487 28.27 2.74 6.98
N GLU A 488 28.38 1.59 6.32
CA GLU A 488 28.54 1.52 4.86
C GLU A 488 27.36 2.20 4.14
N LEU A 489 26.11 1.83 4.47
CA LEU A 489 24.91 2.48 3.92
C LEU A 489 24.86 3.99 4.22
N ARG A 490 25.41 4.41 5.36
CA ARG A 490 25.50 5.82 5.77
C ARG A 490 26.54 6.58 4.97
N GLU A 491 27.69 5.98 4.67
CA GLU A 491 28.72 6.55 3.80
C GLU A 491 28.25 6.62 2.34
N GLN A 492 27.48 5.63 1.88
CA GLN A 492 26.83 5.64 0.56
C GLN A 492 25.77 6.77 0.46
N MET A 493 24.93 6.93 1.48
CA MET A 493 23.98 8.05 1.60
C MET A 493 24.70 9.40 1.64
N GLU A 494 25.73 9.55 2.48
CA GLU A 494 26.57 10.75 2.60
C GLU A 494 27.22 11.12 1.27
N GLY A 495 27.73 10.14 0.51
CA GLY A 495 28.31 10.33 -0.82
C GLY A 495 27.32 10.85 -1.87
N LEU A 496 26.03 10.53 -1.74
CA LEU A 496 24.96 11.07 -2.60
C LEU A 496 24.53 12.47 -2.15
N LEU A 497 24.25 12.66 -0.87
CA LEU A 497 23.74 13.93 -0.35
C LEU A 497 24.77 15.07 -0.51
N ASN A 498 26.07 14.79 -0.39
CA ASN A 498 27.15 15.76 -0.66
C ASN A 498 27.24 16.25 -2.13
N ARG A 499 26.42 15.72 -3.04
CA ARG A 499 26.35 16.15 -4.46
C ARG A 499 25.07 16.90 -4.81
N LEU A 500 24.15 16.99 -3.87
CA LEU A 500 22.88 17.70 -4.01
C LEU A 500 23.01 19.08 -3.36
N HIS A 501 22.23 20.04 -3.84
CA HIS A 501 21.96 21.26 -3.09
C HIS A 501 21.09 20.94 -1.86
N ASN A 502 20.97 21.89 -0.94
CA ASN A 502 20.25 21.65 0.31
C ASN A 502 18.75 21.37 0.06
N PRO A 503 18.14 20.39 0.77
CA PRO A 503 16.70 20.18 0.77
C PRO A 503 15.98 21.38 1.39
N CYS A 504 14.68 21.52 1.12
CA CYS A 504 13.85 22.56 1.74
C CYS A 504 13.36 22.17 3.15
N MET A 505 13.33 20.87 3.46
CA MET A 505 12.96 20.29 4.74
C MET A 505 13.55 18.88 4.86
N ILE A 506 13.91 18.45 6.08
CA ILE A 506 14.36 17.09 6.37
C ILE A 506 13.38 16.44 7.35
N THR A 507 12.84 15.28 7.01
CA THR A 507 12.03 14.43 7.89
C THR A 507 12.75 13.12 8.17
N ILE A 508 12.57 12.62 9.40
CA ILE A 508 13.14 11.36 9.88
C ILE A 508 12.06 10.64 10.67
N ALA A 509 11.75 9.41 10.27
CA ALA A 509 10.86 8.51 10.99
C ALA A 509 11.70 7.44 11.71
N ARG A 510 11.32 7.15 12.96
CA ARG A 510 12.08 6.23 13.83
C ARG A 510 11.71 4.75 13.65
N SER A 511 10.57 4.50 13.02
CA SER A 511 10.02 3.17 12.67
C SER A 511 10.22 2.15 13.80
N ALA A 512 9.84 2.54 15.02
CA ALA A 512 10.23 1.87 16.28
C ALA A 512 9.05 1.43 17.16
N TYR A 513 7.81 1.78 16.77
CA TYR A 513 6.59 1.46 17.53
C TYR A 513 5.65 0.54 16.73
N ASP A 514 5.59 0.77 15.43
CA ASP A 514 5.30 -0.20 14.36
C ASP A 514 6.18 -1.47 14.45
N GLY A 515 7.48 -1.29 14.74
CA GLY A 515 8.44 -2.37 15.02
C GLY A 515 9.37 -2.74 13.86
N TYR A 516 9.44 -1.95 12.78
CA TYR A 516 10.28 -2.25 11.61
C TYR A 516 11.79 -2.04 11.87
N THR A 517 12.19 -0.94 12.52
CA THR A 517 13.58 -0.76 13.00
C THR A 517 13.78 -1.57 14.29
N PRO A 518 14.80 -2.44 14.39
CA PRO A 518 15.13 -3.16 15.62
C PRO A 518 15.35 -2.20 16.80
N SER A 519 14.49 -2.29 17.82
CA SER A 519 14.41 -1.29 18.91
C SER A 519 15.74 -1.04 19.66
N HIS A 520 16.58 -2.06 19.77
CA HIS A 520 17.91 -1.99 20.39
C HIS A 520 18.96 -1.23 19.54
N GLN A 521 18.69 -0.99 18.26
CA GLN A 521 19.59 -0.31 17.33
C GLN A 521 19.18 1.15 17.05
N VAL A 522 17.88 1.47 17.14
CA VAL A 522 17.27 2.80 16.84
C VAL A 522 18.13 3.97 17.31
N SER A 523 18.55 3.98 18.59
CA SER A 523 19.32 5.09 19.18
C SER A 523 20.70 5.28 18.53
N ASN A 524 21.37 4.20 18.14
CA ASN A 524 22.69 4.24 17.49
C ASN A 524 22.57 4.66 16.02
N ILE A 525 21.58 4.12 15.30
CA ILE A 525 21.27 4.49 13.91
C ILE A 525 20.91 5.98 13.83
N GLN A 526 20.01 6.45 14.71
CA GLN A 526 19.60 7.85 14.82
C GLN A 526 20.78 8.79 15.13
N LEU A 527 21.63 8.44 16.10
CA LEU A 527 22.80 9.25 16.45
C LEU A 527 23.80 9.35 15.28
N GLY A 528 24.09 8.22 14.63
CA GLY A 528 24.98 8.20 13.47
C GLY A 528 24.42 8.99 12.28
N LEU A 529 23.10 8.90 12.03
CA LEU A 529 22.42 9.68 10.98
C LEU A 529 22.50 11.18 11.25
N LEU A 530 22.24 11.62 12.48
CA LEU A 530 22.38 13.03 12.86
C LEU A 530 23.83 13.53 12.69
N GLN A 531 24.82 12.71 13.07
CA GLN A 531 26.24 13.03 12.85
C GLN A 531 26.64 13.08 11.36
N MET A 532 25.96 12.33 10.50
CA MET A 532 26.14 12.38 9.04
C MET A 532 25.53 13.66 8.45
N LEU A 533 24.30 14.00 8.85
CA LEU A 533 23.66 15.26 8.43
C LEU A 533 24.45 16.49 8.90
N ASP A 534 25.01 16.45 10.12
CA ASP A 534 25.92 17.48 10.67
C ASP A 534 27.17 17.71 9.78
N ARG A 535 27.66 16.67 9.09
CA ARG A 535 28.79 16.75 8.14
C ARG A 535 28.36 17.29 6.78
N VAL A 536 27.28 16.75 6.21
CA VAL A 536 26.78 17.11 4.86
C VAL A 536 26.32 18.56 4.80
N TYR A 537 25.46 18.97 5.75
CA TYR A 537 24.78 20.28 5.71
C TYR A 537 25.37 21.31 6.68
N GLY A 538 26.26 20.89 7.58
CA GLY A 538 26.84 21.74 8.61
C GLY A 538 25.89 21.98 9.78
N ARG A 539 26.31 21.55 10.96
CA ARG A 539 25.57 21.64 12.24
C ARG A 539 24.88 22.97 12.55
N ASN A 540 25.42 24.10 12.08
CA ASN A 540 24.84 25.43 12.31
C ASN A 540 23.57 25.71 11.47
N LEU A 541 23.36 24.99 10.36
CA LEU A 541 22.14 25.10 9.56
C LEU A 541 21.01 24.20 10.08
N LEU A 542 21.31 23.14 10.82
CA LEU A 542 20.33 22.13 11.23
C LEU A 542 19.55 22.53 12.50
N SER A 543 18.26 22.81 12.34
CA SER A 543 17.31 23.03 13.43
C SER A 543 16.51 21.75 13.70
N VAL A 544 16.96 20.98 14.71
CA VAL A 544 16.36 19.68 15.06
C VAL A 544 15.13 19.85 15.94
N THR A 545 13.99 19.32 15.51
CA THR A 545 12.73 19.22 16.26
C THR A 545 12.44 17.76 16.59
N LEU A 546 12.30 17.43 17.87
CA LEU A 546 11.91 16.09 18.34
C LEU A 546 10.42 16.12 18.69
N ASP A 547 9.58 15.46 17.89
CA ASP A 547 8.13 15.50 18.09
C ASP A 547 7.67 14.61 19.25
N TYR A 548 8.43 13.54 19.52
CA TYR A 548 8.14 12.54 20.56
C TYR A 548 8.39 13.02 22.00
N GLU A 549 9.05 14.17 22.22
CA GLU A 549 9.44 14.65 23.57
C GLU A 549 8.42 15.61 24.20
N LYS A 550 7.11 15.38 23.96
CA LYS A 550 6.02 16.20 24.49
C LYS A 550 5.21 15.55 25.62
N CYS A 551 5.89 14.82 26.50
CA CYS A 551 5.53 14.75 27.92
C CYS A 551 6.81 14.57 28.76
N GLU A 552 6.92 15.38 29.82
CA GLU A 552 8.02 15.42 30.81
C GLU A 552 9.43 15.84 30.31
N VAL A 553 10.34 16.06 31.28
CA VAL A 553 11.78 16.35 31.11
C VAL A 553 12.18 17.63 30.34
N SER A 554 11.31 18.65 30.29
CA SER A 554 11.56 19.97 29.69
C SER A 554 12.63 20.87 30.38
N LYS A 555 13.65 20.28 31.02
CA LYS A 555 14.69 21.01 31.79
C LYS A 555 16.12 20.47 31.70
N LYS A 556 16.40 19.32 31.04
CA LYS A 556 17.74 18.67 31.16
C LYS A 556 18.72 18.95 30.01
N PHE A 557 18.26 19.42 28.84
CA PHE A 557 19.11 19.58 27.63
C PHE A 557 19.01 20.95 26.93
N GLY A 558 18.37 21.96 27.52
CA GLY A 558 18.33 23.33 26.98
C GLY A 558 17.49 23.53 25.70
N LEU A 559 16.78 22.51 25.24
CA LEU A 559 15.81 22.58 24.14
C LEU A 559 14.61 23.47 24.53
N LYS A 560 14.19 24.35 23.63
CA LYS A 560 13.00 25.21 23.84
C LYS A 560 11.71 24.46 23.53
N CYS A 561 10.75 24.52 24.44
CA CYS A 561 9.40 23.99 24.22
C CYS A 561 8.56 24.88 23.31
N VAL A 562 7.53 24.28 22.69
CA VAL A 562 6.82 24.84 21.52
C VAL A 562 5.70 25.84 21.88
N ASN A 563 5.51 26.18 23.15
CA ASN A 563 4.36 26.98 23.61
C ASN A 563 4.55 28.52 23.53
N ASP A 564 5.75 29.00 23.21
CA ASP A 564 6.10 30.43 23.31
C ASP A 564 5.77 31.26 22.05
N PHE A 565 5.16 30.68 21.01
CA PHE A 565 4.68 31.42 19.83
C PHE A 565 3.17 31.69 19.91
N LYS A 566 2.81 32.70 20.71
CA LYS A 566 1.49 33.35 20.75
C LYS A 566 1.60 34.86 20.47
N SER A 567 1.67 35.23 19.19
CA SER A 567 1.20 36.51 18.62
C SER A 567 1.35 36.49 17.11
#